data_AF-A0A968VMK6-F1
#
_entry.id   AF-A0A968VMK6-F1
#
_cell.length_a   1.000
_cell.length_b   1.000
_cell.length_c   1.000
_cell.angle_alpha   90.00
_cell.angle_beta   90.00
_cell.angle_gamma   90.00
#
_symmetry.space_group_name_H-M   'P 1'
#
loop_
_entity.id
_entity.type
_entity.pdbx_description
1 polymer ?
#
loop_
_entity_poly.entity_id
_entity_poly.type
_entity_poly.pdbx_seq_one_letter_code
_entity_poly.pdbx_strand_id
1 'polypeptide(L)'
;MVFVLYTFTLFFELISVICRFALVYWPLSWFLDGPWALSIAGFAALTPLVYSLLVLCGVPSGHMLTRYRLGGRLPSPAEQALLDDGLRPLREQQLVLPVHIYVLERSGLNAAVSGTTLFVYRDLLRSPYLTAVVAHELGHLHGGDGRLLLALSALVIPGGYTVEFILLSALRLLVRGLVLVLIGCLSFLMVMFQIKLAWLVSPLLTIGVQLARYLVIFAVGGVGPSLLGSLWRAYFLKREYNADAFAVRCGYGTHLVSFFREAMLEDVQLPWNAQPTHPPTHTRVFAIQEMLAARPTVGVQNAASGRSRRASAQRSEVLARTIAFGSIAIVAFILIGTLLFSSIARSDSLQRIAPTPGPTPTLGIPVGSY
;
A
#
# COMPACT_ATOMS: atom_id res chain seq x y z
N MET A 1 -6.82 -18.50 3.49
CA MET A 1 -6.00 -18.07 2.33
C MET A 1 -5.64 -16.59 2.39
N VAL A 2 -6.60 -15.65 2.42
CA VAL A 2 -6.28 -14.19 2.42
C VAL A 2 -5.36 -13.75 3.56
N PHE A 3 -5.59 -14.23 4.78
CA PHE A 3 -4.73 -13.93 5.94
C PHE A 3 -3.30 -14.44 5.76
N VAL A 4 -3.14 -15.62 5.16
CA VAL A 4 -1.82 -16.20 4.87
C VAL A 4 -1.09 -15.32 3.85
N LEU A 5 -1.77 -14.95 2.75
CA LEU A 5 -1.20 -14.08 1.72
C LEU A 5 -0.82 -12.70 2.29
N TYR A 6 -1.66 -12.13 3.15
CA TYR A 6 -1.39 -10.88 3.83
C TYR A 6 -0.24 -11.00 4.83
N THR A 7 -0.13 -12.10 5.57
CA THR A 7 1.01 -12.36 6.47
C THR A 7 2.32 -12.43 5.70
N PHE A 8 2.36 -13.14 4.57
CA PHE A 8 3.53 -13.13 3.69
C PHE A 8 3.83 -11.73 3.13
N THR A 9 2.80 -10.96 2.81
CA THR A 9 2.96 -9.57 2.37
C THR A 9 3.67 -8.74 3.44
N LEU A 10 3.24 -8.82 4.70
CA LEU A 10 3.89 -8.12 5.81
C LEU A 10 5.32 -8.60 6.05
N PHE A 11 5.57 -9.91 5.91
CA PHE A 11 6.91 -10.47 6.04
C PHE A 11 7.87 -9.88 5.00
N PHE A 12 7.47 -9.82 3.72
CA PHE A 12 8.30 -9.20 2.68
C PHE A 12 8.45 -7.70 2.86
N GLU A 13 7.45 -7.03 3.45
CA GLU A 13 7.55 -5.60 3.77
C GLU A 13 8.60 -5.29 4.84
N LEU A 14 9.11 -6.29 5.58
CA LEU A 14 10.24 -6.09 6.50
C LEU A 14 11.50 -5.58 5.79
N ILE A 15 11.65 -5.88 4.49
CA ILE A 15 12.73 -5.31 3.66
C ILE A 15 12.59 -3.77 3.63
N SER A 16 11.38 -3.27 3.38
CA SER A 16 11.08 -1.84 3.40
C SER A 16 11.29 -1.20 4.76
N VAL A 17 10.94 -1.91 5.84
CA VAL A 17 11.21 -1.46 7.22
C VAL A 17 12.70 -1.25 7.44
N ILE A 18 13.53 -2.24 7.09
CA ILE A 18 15.00 -2.15 7.24
C ILE A 18 15.57 -1.00 6.39
N CYS A 19 15.15 -0.87 5.13
CA CYS A 19 15.60 0.21 4.25
C CYS A 19 15.23 1.60 4.79
N ARG A 20 13.97 1.79 5.22
CA ARG A 20 13.53 3.06 5.84
C ARG A 20 14.31 3.37 7.10
N PHE A 21 14.48 2.37 7.97
CA PHE A 21 15.23 2.54 9.20
C PHE A 21 16.65 3.02 8.90
N ALA A 22 17.38 2.34 8.02
CA ALA A 22 18.74 2.71 7.66
C ALA A 22 18.82 4.12 7.04
N LEU A 23 17.89 4.46 6.14
CA LEU A 23 17.87 5.77 5.48
C LEU A 23 17.54 6.93 6.41
N VAL A 24 16.75 6.70 7.46
CA VAL A 24 16.40 7.74 8.45
C VAL A 24 17.44 7.79 9.56
N TYR A 25 17.89 6.64 10.07
CA TYR A 25 18.85 6.55 11.17
C TYR A 25 20.21 7.12 10.79
N TRP A 26 20.75 6.75 9.63
CA TRP A 26 22.11 7.13 9.25
C TRP A 26 22.31 8.65 9.21
N PRO A 27 21.48 9.46 8.52
CA PRO A 27 21.62 10.90 8.56
C PRO A 27 21.34 11.50 9.95
N LEU A 28 20.32 11.02 10.67
CA LEU A 28 19.98 11.57 11.99
C LEU A 28 21.06 11.32 13.03
N SER A 29 21.78 10.20 12.94
CA SER A 29 22.88 9.87 13.85
C SER A 29 24.04 10.87 13.81
N TRP A 30 24.12 11.71 12.77
CA TRP A 30 25.12 12.77 12.67
C TRP A 30 24.74 14.05 13.43
N PHE A 31 23.46 14.22 13.77
CA PHE A 31 22.91 15.45 14.35
C PHE A 31 22.25 15.24 15.73
N LEU A 32 21.82 14.02 16.02
CA LEU A 32 21.08 13.67 17.22
C LEU A 32 21.81 12.58 18.00
N ASP A 33 21.68 12.61 19.32
CA ASP A 33 22.16 11.52 20.17
C ASP A 33 21.51 10.19 19.77
N GLY A 34 22.29 9.10 19.90
CA GLY A 34 21.91 7.76 19.46
C GLY A 34 20.47 7.32 19.80
N PRO A 35 19.97 7.53 21.03
CA PRO A 35 18.60 7.14 21.39
C PRO A 35 17.51 7.88 20.59
N TRP A 36 17.68 9.18 20.36
CA TRP A 36 16.70 9.98 19.60
C TRP A 36 16.69 9.60 18.13
N ALA A 37 17.86 9.46 17.51
CA ALA A 37 17.98 8.99 16.12
C ALA A 37 17.35 7.60 15.95
N LEU A 38 17.60 6.68 16.91
CA LEU A 38 17.03 5.33 16.93
C LEU A 38 15.49 5.35 17.03
N SER A 39 14.92 6.14 17.93
CA SER A 39 13.47 6.24 18.10
C SER A 39 12.77 6.81 16.86
N ILE A 40 13.29 7.89 16.28
CA ILE A 40 12.70 8.50 15.08
C ILE A 40 12.78 7.54 13.89
N ALA A 41 13.92 6.89 13.69
CA ALA A 41 14.08 5.92 12.61
C ALA A 41 13.17 4.70 12.78
N GLY A 42 13.04 4.17 14.01
CA GLY A 42 12.12 3.07 14.33
C GLY A 42 10.67 3.45 14.06
N PHE A 43 10.25 4.65 14.47
CA PHE A 43 8.91 5.16 14.20
C PHE A 43 8.66 5.29 12.69
N ALA A 44 9.56 5.93 11.94
CA ALA A 44 9.43 6.11 10.50
C ALA A 44 9.37 4.76 9.75
N ALA A 45 10.17 3.79 10.17
CA ALA A 45 10.24 2.47 9.55
C ALA A 45 8.97 1.64 9.76
N LEU A 46 8.42 1.63 10.99
CA LEU A 46 7.31 0.77 11.39
C LEU A 46 5.93 1.36 11.14
N THR A 47 5.82 2.70 11.02
CA THR A 47 4.53 3.39 10.89
C THR A 47 3.66 2.81 9.75
N PRO A 48 4.14 2.59 8.51
CA PRO A 48 3.30 2.04 7.45
C PRO A 48 2.78 0.62 7.73
N LEU A 49 3.59 -0.23 8.39
CA LEU A 49 3.20 -1.59 8.75
C LEU A 49 2.14 -1.59 9.86
N VAL A 50 2.35 -0.81 10.92
CA VAL A 50 1.37 -0.65 12.01
C VAL A 50 0.08 -0.03 11.48
N TYR A 51 0.18 1.01 10.66
CA TYR A 51 -0.98 1.66 10.04
C TYR A 51 -1.75 0.68 9.16
N SER A 52 -1.09 -0.10 8.30
CA SER A 52 -1.74 -1.15 7.49
C SER A 52 -2.56 -2.12 8.34
N LEU A 53 -2.01 -2.59 9.46
CA LEU A 53 -2.71 -3.48 10.40
C LEU A 53 -3.92 -2.80 11.06
N LEU A 54 -3.78 -1.54 11.49
CA LEU A 54 -4.88 -0.76 12.06
C LEU A 54 -6.03 -0.57 11.06
N VAL A 55 -5.70 -0.28 9.80
CA VAL A 55 -6.68 -0.17 8.70
C VAL A 55 -7.41 -1.49 8.49
N LEU A 56 -6.67 -2.61 8.46
CA LEU A 56 -7.28 -3.93 8.33
C LEU A 56 -8.21 -4.22 9.52
N CYS A 57 -7.84 -3.79 10.73
CA CYS A 57 -8.67 -3.89 11.94
C CYS A 57 -9.87 -2.92 11.97
N GLY A 58 -9.91 -1.95 11.05
CA GLY A 58 -11.08 -1.12 10.80
C GLY A 58 -11.00 0.26 11.38
N VAL A 59 -9.80 0.70 11.75
CA VAL A 59 -9.55 2.11 12.01
C VAL A 59 -9.92 2.88 10.74
N PRO A 60 -10.86 3.85 10.81
CA PRO A 60 -11.23 4.66 9.68
C PRO A 60 -9.99 5.35 9.12
N SER A 61 -9.74 5.17 7.84
CA SER A 61 -8.49 5.62 7.26
C SER A 61 -8.67 5.97 5.79
N GLY A 62 -7.75 6.79 5.27
CA GLY A 62 -7.57 7.04 3.84
C GLY A 62 -8.71 7.78 3.13
N HIS A 63 -9.94 7.81 3.63
CA HIS A 63 -11.08 8.38 2.93
C HIS A 63 -10.88 9.86 2.56
N MET A 64 -10.29 10.67 3.44
CA MET A 64 -9.95 12.07 3.14
C MET A 64 -8.85 12.21 2.08
N LEU A 65 -7.77 11.43 2.18
CA LEU A 65 -6.66 11.51 1.23
C LEU A 65 -7.03 10.93 -0.13
N THR A 66 -7.72 9.78 -0.15
CA THR A 66 -8.29 9.16 -1.35
C THR A 66 -9.31 10.08 -1.99
N ARG A 67 -10.19 10.71 -1.20
CA ARG A 67 -11.12 11.74 -1.70
C ARG A 67 -10.37 12.87 -2.37
N TYR A 68 -9.36 13.44 -1.72
CA TYR A 68 -8.56 14.52 -2.30
C TYR A 68 -7.89 14.09 -3.62
N ARG A 69 -7.24 12.91 -3.63
CA ARG A 69 -6.57 12.36 -4.82
C ARG A 69 -7.52 12.09 -5.98
N LEU A 70 -8.72 11.62 -5.69
CA LEU A 70 -9.74 11.32 -6.71
C LEU A 70 -10.56 12.54 -7.12
N GLY A 71 -10.42 13.67 -6.42
CA GLY A 71 -11.26 14.86 -6.64
C GLY A 71 -12.71 14.66 -6.18
N GLY A 72 -12.93 13.83 -5.16
CA GLY A 72 -14.28 13.52 -4.67
C GLY A 72 -14.91 14.66 -3.89
N ARG A 73 -16.16 14.98 -4.24
CA ARG A 73 -17.00 15.94 -3.49
C ARG A 73 -18.18 15.25 -2.82
N LEU A 74 -18.81 15.94 -1.89
CA LEU A 74 -20.09 15.49 -1.35
C LEU A 74 -21.17 15.56 -2.45
N PRO A 75 -22.16 14.67 -2.44
CA PRO A 75 -23.30 14.77 -3.34
C PRO A 75 -24.07 16.08 -3.10
N SER A 76 -24.54 16.69 -4.19
CA SER A 76 -25.51 17.79 -4.12
C SER A 76 -26.87 17.26 -3.63
N PRO A 77 -27.80 18.12 -3.18
CA PRO A 77 -29.12 17.66 -2.73
C PRO A 77 -29.88 16.82 -3.77
N ALA A 78 -29.79 17.17 -5.06
CA ALA A 78 -30.42 16.41 -6.13
C ALA A 78 -29.77 15.02 -6.32
N GLU A 79 -28.44 14.95 -6.26
CA GLU A 79 -27.71 13.68 -6.34
C GLU A 79 -27.93 12.81 -5.11
N GLN A 80 -28.06 13.42 -3.93
CA GLN A 80 -28.40 12.72 -2.70
C GLN A 80 -29.78 12.09 -2.80
N ALA A 81 -30.76 12.78 -3.38
CA ALA A 81 -32.08 12.20 -3.63
C ALA A 81 -32.03 10.99 -4.57
N LEU A 82 -31.22 11.04 -5.64
CA LEU A 82 -31.00 9.90 -6.54
C LEU A 82 -30.32 8.73 -5.83
N LEU A 83 -29.31 9.01 -5.00
CA LEU A 83 -28.65 8.00 -4.17
C LEU A 83 -29.63 7.37 -3.19
N ASP A 84 -30.44 8.16 -2.50
CA ASP A 84 -31.41 7.65 -1.52
C ASP A 84 -32.50 6.80 -2.18
N ASP A 85 -32.95 7.17 -3.38
CA ASP A 85 -33.88 6.34 -4.16
C ASP A 85 -33.23 5.03 -4.61
N GLY A 86 -32.03 5.11 -5.22
CA GLY A 86 -31.29 3.94 -5.69
C GLY A 86 -30.86 2.99 -4.56
N LEU A 87 -30.61 3.52 -3.35
CA LEU A 87 -30.20 2.74 -2.17
C LEU A 87 -31.40 2.21 -1.37
N ARG A 88 -32.61 2.76 -1.54
CA ARG A 88 -33.80 2.37 -0.75
C ARG A 88 -34.05 0.86 -0.77
N PRO A 89 -34.06 0.16 -1.92
CA PRO A 89 -34.28 -1.28 -1.94
C PRO A 89 -33.17 -2.08 -1.23
N LEU A 90 -31.92 -1.61 -1.30
CA LEU A 90 -30.79 -2.25 -0.63
C LEU A 90 -30.86 -2.06 0.90
N ARG A 91 -31.36 -0.90 1.34
CA ARG A 91 -31.62 -0.58 2.75
C ARG A 91 -32.76 -1.44 3.31
N GLU A 92 -33.81 -1.67 2.55
CA GLU A 92 -34.93 -2.56 2.91
C GLU A 92 -34.48 -4.01 3.12
N GLN A 93 -33.45 -4.45 2.39
CA GLN A 93 -32.79 -5.75 2.61
C GLN A 93 -31.88 -5.79 3.87
N GLN A 94 -31.87 -4.73 4.69
CA GLN A 94 -31.05 -4.60 5.91
C GLN A 94 -29.54 -4.76 5.66
N LEU A 95 -29.06 -4.34 4.48
CA LEU A 95 -27.64 -4.37 4.15
C LEU A 95 -26.88 -3.24 4.84
N VAL A 96 -25.61 -3.50 5.18
CA VAL A 96 -24.72 -2.46 5.70
C VAL A 96 -24.34 -1.55 4.55
N LEU A 97 -24.71 -0.27 4.66
CA LEU A 97 -24.39 0.74 3.66
C LEU A 97 -23.02 1.38 3.92
N PRO A 98 -22.40 2.03 2.91
CA PRO A 98 -21.16 2.78 3.08
C PRO A 98 -21.37 3.92 4.07
N VAL A 99 -20.35 4.20 4.89
CA VAL A 99 -20.40 5.28 5.89
C VAL A 99 -20.30 6.65 5.22
N HIS A 100 -19.51 6.71 4.15
CA HIS A 100 -19.30 7.92 3.36
C HIS A 100 -19.54 7.62 1.89
N ILE A 101 -20.20 8.55 1.20
CA ILE A 101 -20.41 8.50 -0.24
C ILE A 101 -19.89 9.80 -0.83
N TYR A 102 -19.01 9.70 -1.83
CA TYR A 102 -18.48 10.84 -2.58
C TYR A 102 -18.78 10.69 -4.07
N VAL A 103 -19.03 11.83 -4.72
CA VAL A 103 -19.26 11.91 -6.16
C VAL A 103 -17.98 12.35 -6.84
N LEU A 104 -17.61 11.64 -7.91
CA LEU A 104 -16.48 11.96 -8.78
C LEU A 104 -17.00 12.63 -10.06
N GLU A 105 -16.43 13.78 -10.41
CA GLU A 105 -16.72 14.52 -11.65
C GLU A 105 -15.97 13.87 -12.83
N ARG A 106 -16.34 12.63 -13.16
CA ARG A 106 -15.77 11.84 -14.26
C ARG A 106 -16.88 11.35 -15.17
N SER A 107 -16.58 11.30 -16.46
CA SER A 107 -17.47 10.71 -17.46
C SER A 107 -17.52 9.19 -17.32
N GLY A 108 -18.66 8.60 -17.62
CA GLY A 108 -18.84 7.15 -17.66
C GLY A 108 -19.49 6.56 -16.42
N LEU A 109 -19.77 5.26 -16.49
CA LEU A 109 -20.59 4.57 -15.50
C LEU A 109 -19.71 3.71 -14.60
N ASN A 110 -19.28 4.28 -13.47
CA ASN A 110 -18.40 3.58 -12.54
C ASN A 110 -18.69 3.93 -11.07
N ALA A 111 -18.38 3.00 -10.19
CA ALA A 111 -18.30 3.20 -8.75
C ALA A 111 -17.19 2.31 -8.18
N ALA A 112 -16.67 2.70 -7.02
CA ALA A 112 -15.64 1.92 -6.33
C ALA A 112 -15.73 2.09 -4.82
N VAL A 113 -15.47 1.02 -4.08
CA VAL A 113 -15.33 1.06 -2.61
C VAL A 113 -13.87 1.11 -2.19
N SER A 114 -13.54 2.04 -1.28
CA SER A 114 -12.28 2.06 -0.56
C SER A 114 -12.53 2.13 0.94
N GLY A 115 -12.06 1.14 1.69
CA GLY A 115 -12.41 0.97 3.10
C GLY A 115 -13.92 0.82 3.30
N THR A 116 -14.53 1.85 3.89
CA THR A 116 -15.98 1.96 4.14
C THR A 116 -16.64 3.08 3.33
N THR A 117 -15.92 3.63 2.35
CA THR A 117 -16.33 4.77 1.54
C THR A 117 -16.65 4.32 0.13
N LEU A 118 -17.78 4.78 -0.40
CA LEU A 118 -18.19 4.57 -1.79
C LEU A 118 -17.89 5.83 -2.60
N PHE A 119 -17.21 5.66 -3.73
CA PHE A 119 -16.99 6.69 -4.73
C PHE A 119 -17.86 6.38 -5.93
N VAL A 120 -18.65 7.35 -6.41
CA VAL A 120 -19.60 7.16 -7.51
C VAL A 120 -19.33 8.20 -8.58
N TYR A 121 -19.20 7.78 -9.84
CA TYR A 121 -19.11 8.72 -10.96
C TYR A 121 -20.47 9.42 -11.14
N ARG A 122 -20.45 10.70 -11.46
CA ARG A 122 -21.67 11.52 -11.60
C ARG A 122 -22.67 10.92 -12.59
N ASP A 123 -22.20 10.38 -13.71
CA ASP A 123 -23.10 9.84 -14.74
C ASP A 123 -23.79 8.54 -14.30
N LEU A 124 -23.17 7.76 -13.40
CA LEU A 124 -23.79 6.56 -12.84
C LEU A 124 -25.04 6.91 -12.02
N LEU A 125 -25.05 8.05 -11.33
CA LEU A 125 -26.17 8.49 -10.48
C LEU A 125 -27.48 8.65 -11.25
N ARG A 126 -27.40 9.01 -12.53
CA ARG A 126 -28.55 9.22 -13.42
C ARG A 126 -28.86 7.98 -14.25
N SER A 127 -28.02 6.96 -14.19
CA SER A 127 -28.18 5.73 -14.97
C SER A 127 -29.21 4.80 -14.32
N PRO A 128 -29.91 3.96 -15.10
CA PRO A 128 -30.76 2.90 -14.56
C PRO A 128 -29.96 1.80 -13.84
N TYR A 129 -28.63 1.84 -13.91
CA TYR A 129 -27.73 0.83 -13.36
C TYR A 129 -27.22 1.14 -11.96
N LEU A 130 -27.56 2.32 -11.40
CA LEU A 130 -27.04 2.78 -10.11
C LEU A 130 -27.18 1.71 -9.02
N THR A 131 -28.38 1.19 -8.80
CA THR A 131 -28.63 0.20 -7.75
C THR A 131 -27.89 -1.11 -7.99
N ALA A 132 -27.76 -1.56 -9.24
CA ALA A 132 -27.08 -2.80 -9.58
C ALA A 132 -25.57 -2.72 -9.35
N VAL A 133 -24.95 -1.61 -9.78
CA VAL A 133 -23.54 -1.35 -9.56
C VAL A 133 -23.26 -1.15 -8.07
N VAL A 134 -24.11 -0.39 -7.36
CA VAL A 134 -23.94 -0.23 -5.91
C VAL A 134 -24.13 -1.56 -5.17
N ALA A 135 -25.05 -2.43 -5.60
CA ALA A 135 -25.17 -3.77 -5.01
C ALA A 135 -23.89 -4.60 -5.21
N HIS A 136 -23.22 -4.48 -6.36
CA HIS A 136 -21.91 -5.10 -6.60
C HIS A 136 -20.85 -4.52 -5.64
N GLU A 137 -20.75 -3.19 -5.55
CA GLU A 137 -19.83 -2.50 -4.63
C GLU A 137 -20.08 -2.86 -3.14
N LEU A 138 -21.33 -3.04 -2.75
CA LEU A 138 -21.67 -3.55 -1.42
C LEU A 138 -21.15 -4.97 -1.20
N GLY A 139 -21.01 -5.78 -2.25
CA GLY A 139 -20.35 -7.07 -2.19
C GLY A 139 -18.89 -6.97 -1.74
N HIS A 140 -18.15 -5.98 -2.24
CA HIS A 140 -16.78 -5.67 -1.80
C HIS A 140 -16.74 -5.15 -0.36
N LEU A 141 -17.67 -4.26 -0.01
CA LEU A 141 -17.80 -3.72 1.35
C LEU A 141 -18.05 -4.84 2.37
N HIS A 142 -19.04 -5.70 2.12
CA HIS A 142 -19.37 -6.83 3.00
C HIS A 142 -18.28 -7.91 2.98
N GLY A 143 -17.52 -8.01 1.89
CA GLY A 143 -16.36 -8.88 1.74
C GLY A 143 -15.13 -8.45 2.54
N GLY A 144 -15.07 -7.18 2.96
CA GLY A 144 -13.87 -6.59 3.55
C GLY A 144 -12.79 -6.24 2.51
N ASP A 145 -13.11 -6.32 1.21
CA ASP A 145 -12.16 -6.12 0.13
C ASP A 145 -11.64 -4.69 0.11
N GLY A 146 -12.53 -3.70 0.30
CA GLY A 146 -12.16 -2.29 0.41
C GLY A 146 -11.20 -2.02 1.56
N ARG A 147 -11.36 -2.69 2.72
CA ARG A 147 -10.46 -2.55 3.88
C ARG A 147 -9.11 -3.20 3.63
N LEU A 148 -9.11 -4.38 3.01
CA LEU A 148 -7.87 -5.07 2.65
C LEU A 148 -7.07 -4.29 1.61
N LEU A 149 -7.72 -3.78 0.57
CA LEU A 149 -7.08 -2.96 -0.45
C LEU A 149 -6.47 -1.69 0.16
N LEU A 150 -7.19 -1.05 1.08
CA LEU A 150 -6.70 0.12 1.79
C LEU A 150 -5.54 -0.22 2.72
N ALA A 151 -5.57 -1.37 3.39
CA ALA A 151 -4.46 -1.86 4.21
C ALA A 151 -3.22 -2.13 3.35
N LEU A 152 -3.35 -2.77 2.20
CA LEU A 152 -2.23 -2.96 1.26
C LEU A 152 -1.68 -1.62 0.78
N SER A 153 -2.55 -0.66 0.47
CA SER A 153 -2.16 0.69 0.07
C SER A 153 -1.45 1.46 1.19
N ALA A 154 -1.78 1.19 2.45
CA ALA A 154 -1.16 1.80 3.62
C ALA A 154 0.29 1.34 3.88
N LEU A 155 0.75 0.26 3.25
CA LEU A 155 2.16 -0.17 3.29
C LEU A 155 3.07 0.78 2.50
N VAL A 156 2.48 1.55 1.58
CA VAL A 156 3.16 2.54 0.77
C VAL A 156 3.00 3.92 1.40
N ILE A 157 4.11 4.63 1.59
CA ILE A 157 4.08 6.00 2.12
C ILE A 157 3.28 6.89 1.15
N PRO A 158 2.23 7.59 1.61
CA PRO A 158 1.47 8.46 0.74
C PRO A 158 2.34 9.58 0.16
N GLY A 159 2.34 9.74 -1.17
CA GLY A 159 3.22 10.69 -1.85
C GLY A 159 4.66 10.18 -2.01
N GLY A 160 4.98 8.99 -1.51
CA GLY A 160 6.29 8.35 -1.67
C GLY A 160 6.68 8.20 -3.13
N TYR A 161 5.76 7.86 -4.04
CA TYR A 161 6.04 7.84 -5.48
C TYR A 161 6.32 9.23 -6.08
N THR A 162 5.69 10.28 -5.55
CA THR A 162 5.98 11.66 -5.98
C THR A 162 7.36 12.09 -5.47
N VAL A 163 7.67 11.78 -4.22
CA VAL A 163 9.00 12.02 -3.63
C VAL A 163 10.06 11.20 -4.35
N GLU A 164 9.81 9.93 -4.67
CA GLU A 164 10.66 9.08 -5.50
C GLU A 164 10.89 9.73 -6.85
N PHE A 165 9.83 10.12 -7.56
CA PHE A 165 9.96 10.75 -8.88
C PHE A 165 10.83 12.01 -8.82
N ILE A 166 10.61 12.88 -7.82
CA ILE A 166 11.40 14.11 -7.62
C ILE A 166 12.85 13.76 -7.26
N LEU A 167 13.07 12.88 -6.29
CA LEU A 167 14.39 12.50 -5.79
C LEU A 167 15.21 11.78 -6.88
N LEU A 168 14.60 10.87 -7.63
CA LEU A 168 15.25 10.21 -8.76
C LEU A 168 15.54 11.18 -9.90
N SER A 169 14.66 12.15 -10.15
CA SER A 169 14.92 13.18 -11.16
C SER A 169 16.09 14.07 -10.76
N ALA A 170 16.15 14.48 -9.49
CA ALA A 170 17.27 15.24 -8.92
C ALA A 170 18.58 14.42 -8.94
N LEU A 171 18.54 13.16 -8.52
CA LEU A 171 19.69 12.26 -8.52
C LEU A 171 20.21 12.04 -9.95
N ARG A 172 19.33 11.82 -10.94
CA ARG A 172 19.73 11.70 -12.35
C ARG A 172 20.37 12.99 -12.85
N LEU A 173 19.85 14.15 -12.47
CA LEU A 173 20.43 15.44 -12.87
C LEU A 173 21.83 15.61 -12.26
N LEU A 174 21.99 15.32 -10.97
CA LEU A 174 23.28 15.38 -10.26
C LEU A 174 24.29 14.40 -10.87
N VAL A 175 23.88 13.15 -11.10
CA VAL A 175 24.72 12.14 -11.73
C VAL A 175 25.11 12.56 -13.15
N ARG A 176 24.20 13.10 -13.96
CA ARG A 176 24.53 13.65 -15.29
C ARG A 176 25.52 14.79 -15.19
N GLY A 177 25.34 15.72 -14.25
CA GLY A 177 26.28 16.82 -14.01
C GLY A 177 27.68 16.30 -13.64
N LEU A 178 27.75 15.38 -12.67
CA LEU A 178 29.01 14.77 -12.24
C LEU A 178 29.68 14.00 -13.39
N VAL A 179 28.92 13.26 -14.19
CA VAL A 179 29.43 12.56 -15.37
C VAL A 179 29.96 13.53 -16.41
N LEU A 180 29.29 14.66 -16.67
CA LEU A 180 29.79 15.64 -17.62
C LEU A 180 31.09 16.29 -17.12
N VAL A 181 31.19 16.59 -15.83
CA VAL A 181 32.44 17.09 -15.21
C VAL A 181 33.54 16.04 -15.31
N LEU A 182 33.24 14.78 -14.94
CA LEU A 182 34.19 13.67 -15.04
C LEU A 182 34.59 13.39 -16.48
N ILE A 183 33.68 13.43 -17.45
CA ILE A 183 34.02 13.29 -18.87
C ILE A 183 34.87 14.47 -19.33
N GLY A 184 34.61 15.70 -18.87
CA GLY A 184 35.47 16.85 -19.17
C GLY A 184 36.89 16.66 -18.64
N CYS A 185 37.04 16.34 -17.35
CA CYS A 185 38.32 16.08 -16.71
C CYS A 185 39.03 14.85 -17.29
N LEU A 186 38.28 13.78 -17.53
CA LEU A 186 38.80 12.53 -18.07
C LEU A 186 39.17 12.70 -19.54
N SER A 187 38.39 13.41 -20.36
CA SER A 187 38.74 13.69 -21.77
C SER A 187 40.02 14.53 -21.85
N PHE A 188 40.20 15.48 -20.93
CA PHE A 188 41.46 16.21 -20.80
C PHE A 188 42.64 15.27 -20.47
N LEU A 189 42.46 14.37 -19.50
CA LEU A 189 43.42 13.31 -19.18
C LEU A 189 43.62 12.28 -20.32
N MET A 190 42.57 11.89 -21.04
CA MET A 190 42.62 10.88 -22.11
C MET A 190 43.28 11.45 -23.36
N VAL A 191 43.09 12.74 -23.67
CA VAL A 191 43.86 13.46 -24.70
C VAL A 191 45.34 13.54 -24.29
N MET A 192 45.62 13.74 -22.99
CA MET A 192 46.99 13.70 -22.47
C MET A 192 47.64 12.30 -22.50
N PHE A 193 46.89 11.22 -22.29
CA PHE A 193 47.44 9.87 -22.04
C PHE A 193 47.01 8.76 -23.05
N GLN A 194 46.21 9.07 -24.07
CA GLN A 194 45.73 8.15 -25.13
C GLN A 194 45.03 6.84 -24.66
N ILE A 195 44.38 6.83 -23.50
CA ILE A 195 43.64 5.64 -23.02
C ILE A 195 42.17 5.73 -23.48
N LYS A 196 41.44 4.60 -23.60
CA LYS A 196 39.98 4.56 -23.86
C LYS A 196 39.25 3.94 -22.64
N LEU A 197 38.74 4.78 -21.72
CA LEU A 197 38.15 4.34 -20.43
C LEU A 197 36.60 4.45 -20.38
N ALA A 198 35.98 5.00 -21.43
CA ALA A 198 34.54 5.25 -21.49
C ALA A 198 33.67 3.98 -21.32
N TRP A 199 34.21 2.80 -21.66
CA TRP A 199 33.50 1.52 -21.55
C TRP A 199 33.39 0.99 -20.10
N LEU A 200 34.25 1.45 -19.17
CA LEU A 200 34.28 0.97 -17.78
C LEU A 200 33.41 1.82 -16.84
N VAL A 201 33.35 3.13 -17.05
CA VAL A 201 32.66 4.09 -16.14
C VAL A 201 31.14 4.03 -16.30
N SER A 202 30.65 3.87 -17.52
CA SER A 202 29.21 3.83 -17.83
C SER A 202 28.42 2.70 -17.12
N PRO A 203 28.87 1.43 -17.15
CA PRO A 203 28.14 0.35 -16.48
C PRO A 203 28.13 0.49 -14.96
N LEU A 204 29.24 0.89 -14.33
CA LEU A 204 29.32 1.06 -12.87
C LEU A 204 28.35 2.14 -12.36
N LEU A 205 28.29 3.26 -13.07
CA LEU A 205 27.35 4.33 -12.73
C LEU A 205 25.90 3.91 -12.92
N THR A 206 25.61 3.18 -14.01
CA THR A 206 24.26 2.66 -14.26
C THR A 206 23.83 1.72 -13.15
N ILE A 207 24.70 0.79 -12.73
CA ILE A 207 24.45 -0.10 -11.60
C ILE A 207 24.19 0.70 -10.32
N GLY A 208 25.02 1.70 -10.01
CA GLY A 208 24.84 2.56 -8.84
C GLY A 208 23.50 3.30 -8.83
N VAL A 209 23.09 3.88 -9.96
CA VAL A 209 21.78 4.55 -10.08
C VAL A 209 20.62 3.56 -9.92
N GLN A 210 20.74 2.35 -10.46
CA GLN A 210 19.69 1.34 -10.28
C GLN A 210 19.61 0.85 -8.83
N LEU A 211 20.73 0.62 -8.16
CA LEU A 211 20.75 0.26 -6.74
C LEU A 211 20.13 1.36 -5.88
N ALA A 212 20.50 2.63 -6.12
CA ALA A 212 19.88 3.77 -5.44
C ALA A 212 18.37 3.83 -5.70
N ARG A 213 17.94 3.58 -6.93
CA ARG A 213 16.51 3.50 -7.28
C ARG A 213 15.79 2.40 -6.51
N TYR A 214 16.35 1.19 -6.46
CA TYR A 214 15.75 0.09 -5.69
C TYR A 214 15.69 0.40 -4.20
N LEU A 215 16.73 1.03 -3.63
CA LEU A 215 16.70 1.49 -2.24
C LEU A 215 15.58 2.50 -1.98
N VAL A 216 15.37 3.46 -2.88
CA VAL A 216 14.27 4.43 -2.77
C VAL A 216 12.91 3.74 -2.88
N ILE A 217 12.73 2.85 -3.86
CA ILE A 217 11.47 2.09 -4.02
C ILE A 217 11.18 1.27 -2.76
N PHE A 218 12.19 0.55 -2.25
CA PHE A 218 12.05 -0.24 -1.02
C PHE A 218 11.75 0.65 0.18
N ALA A 219 12.33 1.84 0.26
CA ALA A 219 12.04 2.81 1.31
C ALA A 219 10.62 3.39 1.23
N VAL A 220 10.07 3.57 0.02
CA VAL A 220 8.68 4.01 -0.16
C VAL A 220 7.70 2.93 0.32
N GLY A 221 8.03 1.66 0.08
CA GLY A 221 7.22 0.51 0.50
C GLY A 221 6.54 -0.20 -0.65
N GLY A 222 5.70 -1.17 -0.31
CA GLY A 222 4.97 -1.97 -1.27
C GLY A 222 5.80 -3.12 -1.85
N VAL A 223 6.91 -3.49 -1.22
CA VAL A 223 7.73 -4.65 -1.63
C VAL A 223 6.92 -5.92 -1.53
N GLY A 224 6.21 -6.12 -0.42
CA GLY A 224 5.36 -7.31 -0.25
C GLY A 224 4.27 -7.41 -1.31
N PRO A 225 3.42 -6.38 -1.48
CA PRO A 225 2.38 -6.37 -2.51
C PRO A 225 2.93 -6.53 -3.93
N SER A 226 4.11 -5.96 -4.24
CA SER A 226 4.76 -6.09 -5.55
C SER A 226 5.22 -7.53 -5.82
N LEU A 227 5.95 -8.14 -4.88
CA LEU A 227 6.44 -9.52 -5.02
C LEU A 227 5.31 -10.54 -5.11
N LEU A 228 4.20 -10.28 -4.40
CA LEU A 228 3.02 -11.13 -4.39
C LEU A 228 1.93 -10.66 -5.35
N GLY A 229 2.26 -9.76 -6.28
CA GLY A 229 1.29 -9.06 -7.14
C GLY A 229 0.38 -9.99 -7.92
N SER A 230 0.92 -11.07 -8.50
CA SER A 230 0.14 -12.07 -9.24
C SER A 230 -0.85 -12.82 -8.33
N LEU A 231 -0.46 -13.12 -7.09
CA LEU A 231 -1.32 -13.79 -6.12
C LEU A 231 -2.43 -12.85 -5.63
N TRP A 232 -2.09 -11.59 -5.39
CA TRP A 232 -3.07 -10.55 -5.06
C TRP A 232 -4.05 -10.32 -6.20
N ARG A 233 -3.58 -10.29 -7.45
CA ARG A 233 -4.44 -10.21 -8.62
C ARG A 233 -5.39 -11.38 -8.71
N ALA A 234 -4.90 -12.61 -8.59
CA ALA A 234 -5.75 -13.80 -8.60
C ALA A 234 -6.80 -13.76 -7.47
N TYR A 235 -6.42 -13.26 -6.30
CA TYR A 235 -7.35 -13.00 -5.21
C TYR A 235 -8.43 -11.99 -5.63
N PHE A 236 -8.06 -10.80 -6.10
CA PHE A 236 -9.01 -9.74 -6.48
C PHE A 236 -9.93 -10.15 -7.64
N LEU A 237 -9.42 -10.83 -8.66
CA LEU A 237 -10.24 -11.40 -9.73
C LEU A 237 -11.32 -12.34 -9.18
N LYS A 238 -11.00 -13.17 -8.19
CA LYS A 238 -11.99 -14.01 -7.51
C LYS A 238 -13.00 -13.18 -6.69
N ARG A 239 -12.58 -12.04 -6.14
CA ARG A 239 -13.44 -11.15 -5.37
C ARG A 239 -14.46 -10.43 -6.26
N GLU A 240 -14.13 -10.09 -7.49
CA GLU A 240 -15.08 -9.57 -8.48
C GLU A 240 -16.27 -10.52 -8.69
N TYR A 241 -16.00 -11.81 -8.92
CA TYR A 241 -17.08 -12.81 -9.05
C TYR A 241 -17.92 -12.96 -7.77
N ASN A 242 -17.31 -12.79 -6.59
CA ASN A 242 -18.07 -12.83 -5.33
C ASN A 242 -18.98 -11.61 -5.16
N ALA A 243 -18.53 -10.44 -5.63
CA ALA A 243 -19.30 -9.21 -5.65
C ALA A 243 -20.44 -9.27 -6.70
N ASP A 244 -20.19 -9.87 -7.87
CA ASP A 244 -21.24 -10.21 -8.85
C ASP A 244 -22.29 -11.14 -8.25
N ALA A 245 -21.85 -12.22 -7.62
CA ALA A 245 -22.75 -13.13 -6.92
C ALA A 245 -23.54 -12.43 -5.80
N PHE A 246 -22.96 -11.42 -5.15
CA PHE A 246 -23.65 -10.60 -4.16
C PHE A 246 -24.76 -9.77 -4.80
N ALA A 247 -24.47 -9.05 -5.89
CA ALA A 247 -25.47 -8.29 -6.64
C ALA A 247 -26.60 -9.20 -7.17
N VAL A 248 -26.25 -10.40 -7.67
CA VAL A 248 -27.24 -11.42 -8.06
C VAL A 248 -28.12 -11.78 -6.87
N ARG A 249 -27.54 -12.07 -5.69
CA ARG A 249 -28.31 -12.40 -4.48
C ARG A 249 -29.28 -11.28 -4.08
N CYS A 250 -28.88 -10.03 -4.25
CA CYS A 250 -29.72 -8.86 -4.01
C CYS A 250 -30.83 -8.65 -5.06
N GLY A 251 -30.86 -9.43 -6.14
CA GLY A 251 -31.88 -9.35 -7.20
C GLY A 251 -31.47 -8.53 -8.43
N TYR A 252 -30.23 -8.05 -8.50
CA TYR A 252 -29.77 -7.11 -9.52
C TYR A 252 -28.91 -7.75 -10.63
N GLY A 253 -28.87 -9.07 -10.72
CA GLY A 253 -28.02 -9.77 -11.70
C GLY A 253 -28.33 -9.40 -13.15
N THR A 254 -29.61 -9.28 -13.53
CA THR A 254 -30.03 -8.89 -14.89
C THR A 254 -29.60 -7.47 -15.25
N HIS A 255 -29.80 -6.53 -14.33
CA HIS A 255 -29.38 -5.14 -14.49
C HIS A 255 -27.85 -5.02 -14.60
N LEU A 256 -27.11 -5.83 -13.83
CA LEU A 256 -25.66 -5.88 -13.90
C LEU A 256 -25.15 -6.43 -15.25
N VAL A 257 -25.85 -7.41 -15.83
CA VAL A 257 -25.56 -7.88 -17.21
C VAL A 257 -25.80 -6.78 -18.24
N SER A 258 -26.91 -6.03 -18.14
CA SER A 258 -27.17 -4.91 -19.04
C SER A 258 -26.12 -3.81 -18.91
N PHE A 259 -25.76 -3.46 -17.67
CA PHE A 259 -24.67 -2.53 -17.38
C PHE A 259 -23.37 -2.93 -18.09
N PHE A 260 -22.96 -4.19 -17.98
CA PHE A 260 -21.74 -4.71 -18.60
C PHE A 260 -21.76 -4.73 -20.14
N ARG A 261 -22.94 -4.69 -20.76
CA ARG A 261 -23.06 -4.58 -22.22
C ARG A 261 -22.89 -3.16 -22.71
N GLU A 262 -23.18 -2.17 -21.86
CA GLU A 262 -23.19 -0.75 -22.23
C GLU A 262 -21.96 0.00 -21.72
N ALA A 263 -21.40 -0.41 -20.58
CA ALA A 263 -20.27 0.24 -19.95
C ALA A 263 -18.96 -0.55 -20.17
N MET A 264 -17.91 0.14 -20.63
CA MET A 264 -16.55 -0.32 -20.44
C MET A 264 -16.08 0.08 -19.05
N LEU A 265 -15.76 -0.89 -18.21
CA LEU A 265 -15.17 -0.63 -16.91
C LEU A 265 -13.73 -0.12 -17.08
N GLU A 266 -13.45 1.04 -16.49
CA GLU A 266 -12.07 1.49 -16.28
C GLU A 266 -11.46 0.69 -15.13
N ASP A 267 -10.31 0.06 -15.35
CA ASP A 267 -9.62 -0.69 -14.32
C ASP A 267 -8.91 0.25 -13.34
N VAL A 268 -9.05 -0.03 -12.04
CA VAL A 268 -8.27 0.66 -11.02
C VAL A 268 -6.89 0.02 -10.98
N GLN A 269 -5.89 0.71 -11.55
CA GLN A 269 -4.51 0.25 -11.44
C GLN A 269 -4.08 0.23 -9.97
N LEU A 270 -3.63 -0.94 -9.52
CA LEU A 270 -2.99 -1.05 -8.22
C LEU A 270 -1.60 -0.39 -8.31
N PRO A 271 -1.16 0.36 -7.28
CA PRO A 271 0.11 1.08 -7.33
C PRO A 271 1.33 0.19 -7.62
N TRP A 272 1.23 -1.10 -7.28
CA TRP A 272 2.28 -2.12 -7.44
C TRP A 272 1.98 -3.14 -8.54
N ASN A 273 0.85 -3.04 -9.26
CA ASN A 273 0.51 -3.97 -10.32
C ASN A 273 -0.22 -3.26 -11.47
N ALA A 274 0.45 -3.15 -12.61
CA ALA A 274 -0.11 -2.59 -13.83
C ALA A 274 -1.06 -3.55 -14.56
N GLN A 275 -1.18 -4.80 -14.10
CA GLN A 275 -2.08 -5.76 -14.71
C GLN A 275 -3.55 -5.47 -14.34
N PRO A 276 -4.49 -5.71 -15.26
CA PRO A 276 -5.92 -5.59 -14.97
C PRO A 276 -6.36 -6.39 -13.75
N THR A 277 -7.13 -5.74 -12.87
CA THR A 277 -7.72 -6.35 -11.68
C THR A 277 -9.16 -6.79 -11.87
N HIS A 278 -9.82 -6.36 -12.95
CA HIS A 278 -11.13 -6.87 -13.34
C HIS A 278 -11.01 -8.02 -14.35
N PRO A 279 -11.81 -9.10 -14.21
CA PRO A 279 -11.97 -10.08 -15.27
C PRO A 279 -12.59 -9.44 -16.52
N PRO A 280 -12.34 -10.00 -17.72
CA PRO A 280 -13.00 -9.52 -18.94
C PRO A 280 -14.53 -9.55 -18.80
N THR A 281 -15.19 -8.50 -19.25
CA THR A 281 -16.64 -8.32 -19.08
C THR A 281 -17.48 -9.49 -19.57
N HIS A 282 -17.10 -10.10 -20.71
CA HIS A 282 -17.81 -11.27 -21.25
C HIS A 282 -17.78 -12.48 -20.30
N THR A 283 -16.66 -12.71 -19.59
CA THR A 283 -16.55 -13.80 -18.60
C THR A 283 -17.46 -13.57 -17.40
N ARG A 284 -17.58 -12.31 -16.95
CA ARG A 284 -18.47 -11.91 -15.85
C ARG A 284 -19.94 -12.06 -16.25
N VAL A 285 -20.31 -11.59 -17.44
CA VAL A 285 -21.66 -11.75 -17.98
C VAL A 285 -22.07 -13.22 -18.03
N PHE A 286 -21.21 -14.08 -18.56
CA PHE A 286 -21.46 -15.53 -18.60
C PHE A 286 -21.67 -16.10 -17.19
N ALA A 287 -20.77 -15.81 -16.25
CA ALA A 287 -20.87 -16.27 -14.87
C ALA A 287 -22.17 -15.80 -14.18
N ILE A 288 -22.57 -14.55 -14.38
CA ILE A 288 -23.82 -14.01 -13.83
C ILE A 288 -25.04 -14.73 -14.44
N GLN A 289 -25.03 -14.98 -15.74
CA GLN A 289 -26.11 -15.70 -16.42
C GLN A 289 -26.24 -17.14 -15.89
N GLU A 290 -25.13 -17.84 -15.67
CA GLU A 290 -25.15 -19.17 -15.01
C GLU A 290 -25.74 -19.09 -13.59
N MET A 291 -25.34 -18.10 -12.79
CA MET A 291 -25.90 -17.90 -11.45
C MET A 291 -27.40 -17.61 -11.46
N LEU A 292 -27.88 -16.86 -12.46
CA LEU A 292 -29.30 -16.57 -12.66
C LEU A 292 -30.07 -17.83 -13.08
N ALA A 293 -29.52 -18.63 -13.99
CA ALA A 293 -30.13 -19.89 -14.44
C ALA A 293 -30.18 -20.95 -13.34
N ALA A 294 -29.16 -21.01 -12.49
CA ALA A 294 -29.09 -21.95 -11.36
C ALA A 294 -30.02 -21.56 -10.19
N ARG A 295 -30.64 -20.37 -10.23
CA ARG A 295 -31.48 -19.89 -9.12
C ARG A 295 -32.86 -20.55 -9.21
N PRO A 296 -33.26 -21.38 -8.23
CA PRO A 296 -34.60 -21.96 -8.26
C PRO A 296 -35.63 -20.82 -8.16
N THR A 297 -36.71 -20.91 -8.92
CA THR A 297 -37.86 -19.98 -8.98
C THR A 297 -38.69 -19.96 -7.69
N VAL A 298 -38.05 -20.14 -6.54
CA VAL A 298 -38.70 -20.23 -5.24
C VAL A 298 -38.96 -18.82 -4.75
N GLY A 299 -40.25 -18.54 -4.55
CA GLY A 299 -40.76 -17.28 -4.03
C GLY A 299 -40.00 -16.80 -2.80
N VAL A 300 -39.79 -15.50 -2.77
CA VAL A 300 -39.15 -14.73 -1.71
C VAL A 300 -39.75 -15.10 -0.34
N GLN A 301 -39.11 -16.00 0.40
CA GLN A 301 -39.43 -16.29 1.80
C GLN A 301 -38.20 -16.08 2.68
N ASN A 302 -38.13 -14.89 3.28
CA ASN A 302 -37.84 -14.55 4.69
C ASN A 302 -36.77 -15.32 5.52
N ALA A 303 -35.89 -16.13 4.93
CA ALA A 303 -34.84 -16.86 5.67
C ALA A 303 -33.59 -16.00 6.00
N ALA A 304 -33.57 -14.71 5.62
CA ALA A 304 -32.39 -13.86 5.72
C ALA A 304 -32.09 -13.34 7.15
N SER A 305 -33.09 -13.24 8.03
CA SER A 305 -32.92 -12.62 9.35
C SER A 305 -32.15 -13.48 10.36
N GLY A 306 -32.26 -14.81 10.27
CA GLY A 306 -31.59 -15.75 11.20
C GLY A 306 -30.10 -15.96 10.92
N ARG A 307 -29.66 -15.93 9.66
CA ARG A 307 -28.25 -16.13 9.29
C ARG A 307 -27.40 -14.88 9.56
N SER A 308 -27.98 -13.69 9.50
CA SER A 308 -27.27 -12.42 9.72
C SER A 308 -26.73 -12.28 11.16
N ARG A 309 -27.53 -12.63 12.18
CA ARG A 309 -27.10 -12.59 13.59
C ARG A 309 -26.01 -13.61 13.93
N ARG A 310 -26.05 -14.80 13.31
CA ARG A 310 -25.00 -15.82 13.51
C ARG A 310 -23.68 -15.40 12.84
N ALA A 311 -23.77 -14.76 11.67
CA ALA A 311 -22.62 -14.21 10.97
C ALA A 311 -21.98 -13.01 11.71
N SER A 312 -22.76 -12.17 12.38
CA SER A 312 -22.21 -11.04 13.16
C SER A 312 -21.48 -11.51 14.43
N ALA A 313 -22.03 -12.49 15.16
CA ALA A 313 -21.38 -13.08 16.33
C ALA A 313 -20.08 -13.79 15.94
N GLN A 314 -20.09 -14.60 14.88
CA GLN A 314 -18.89 -15.28 14.38
C GLN A 314 -17.83 -14.27 13.85
N ARG A 315 -18.25 -13.14 13.27
CA ARG A 315 -17.33 -12.05 12.89
C ARG A 315 -16.66 -11.40 14.09
N SER A 316 -17.38 -11.21 15.20
CA SER A 316 -16.80 -10.61 16.41
C SER A 316 -15.72 -11.50 17.02
N GLU A 317 -15.91 -12.82 17.01
CA GLU A 317 -14.93 -13.77 17.52
C GLU A 317 -13.69 -13.89 16.61
N VAL A 318 -13.90 -13.93 15.29
CA VAL A 318 -12.78 -13.92 14.33
C VAL A 318 -11.99 -12.62 14.44
N LEU A 319 -12.67 -11.47 14.54
CA LEU A 319 -12.02 -10.17 14.73
C LEU A 319 -11.23 -10.12 16.04
N ALA A 320 -11.78 -10.63 17.14
CA ALA A 320 -11.09 -10.70 18.43
C ALA A 320 -9.83 -11.59 18.36
N ARG A 321 -9.92 -12.75 17.70
CA ARG A 321 -8.76 -13.62 17.46
C ARG A 321 -7.73 -12.97 16.53
N THR A 322 -8.16 -12.24 15.51
CA THR A 322 -7.26 -11.49 14.60
C THR A 322 -6.56 -10.35 15.33
N ILE A 323 -7.28 -9.60 16.19
CA ILE A 323 -6.68 -8.58 17.04
C ILE A 323 -5.67 -9.23 17.98
N ALA A 324 -6.03 -10.32 18.67
CA ALA A 324 -5.12 -11.02 19.57
C ALA A 324 -3.84 -11.51 18.87
N PHE A 325 -3.97 -12.16 17.69
CA PHE A 325 -2.80 -12.60 16.91
C PHE A 325 -1.97 -11.42 16.38
N GLY A 326 -2.62 -10.35 15.91
CA GLY A 326 -1.95 -9.14 15.47
C GLY A 326 -1.21 -8.46 16.61
N SER A 327 -1.82 -8.36 17.79
CA SER A 327 -1.21 -7.81 19.00
C SER A 327 -0.02 -8.66 19.46
N ILE A 328 -0.15 -9.99 19.47
CA ILE A 328 0.96 -10.89 19.83
C ILE A 328 2.09 -10.76 18.82
N ALA A 329 1.80 -10.71 17.51
CA ALA A 329 2.81 -10.52 16.48
C ALA A 329 3.52 -9.16 16.62
N ILE A 330 2.77 -8.08 16.86
CA ILE A 330 3.33 -6.74 17.09
C ILE A 330 4.19 -6.71 18.36
N VAL A 331 3.71 -7.29 19.47
CA VAL A 331 4.45 -7.33 20.74
C VAL A 331 5.70 -8.19 20.61
N ALA A 332 5.60 -9.38 20.02
CA ALA A 332 6.75 -10.23 19.72
C ALA A 332 7.75 -9.51 18.81
N PHE A 333 7.26 -8.76 17.82
CA PHE A 333 8.10 -8.00 16.91
C PHE A 333 8.80 -6.82 17.60
N ILE A 334 8.10 -6.07 18.46
CA ILE A 334 8.70 -5.02 19.29
C ILE A 334 9.75 -5.64 20.22
N LEU A 335 9.45 -6.77 20.86
CA LEU A 335 10.39 -7.46 21.76
C LEU A 335 11.63 -7.96 21.01
N ILE A 336 11.46 -8.61 19.86
CA ILE A 336 12.58 -9.08 19.02
C ILE A 336 13.42 -7.90 18.54
N GLY A 337 12.79 -6.81 18.09
CA GLY A 337 13.49 -5.58 17.74
C GLY A 337 14.29 -5.04 18.94
N THR A 338 13.66 -4.90 20.10
CA THR A 338 14.31 -4.39 21.31
C THR A 338 15.49 -5.27 21.73
N LEU A 339 15.36 -6.60 21.64
CA LEU A 339 16.42 -7.56 21.97
C LEU A 339 17.59 -7.51 20.97
N LEU A 340 17.32 -7.47 19.67
CA LEU A 340 18.36 -7.36 18.64
C LEU A 340 19.09 -6.00 18.71
N PHE A 341 18.36 -4.92 18.96
CA PHE A 341 18.98 -3.59 19.08
C PHE A 341 19.76 -3.42 20.39
N SER A 342 19.28 -3.98 21.50
CA SER A 342 20.04 -3.98 22.76
C SER A 342 21.28 -4.86 22.71
N SER A 343 21.29 -5.93 21.90
CA SER A 343 22.51 -6.71 21.67
C SER A 343 23.55 -5.95 20.83
N ILE A 344 23.12 -5.14 19.86
CA ILE A 344 24.02 -4.28 19.06
C ILE A 344 24.58 -3.15 19.93
N ALA A 345 23.75 -2.49 20.73
CA ALA A 345 24.19 -1.40 21.62
C ALA A 345 25.16 -1.86 22.73
N ARG A 346 25.15 -3.15 23.11
CA ARG A 346 26.15 -3.70 24.05
C ARG A 346 27.52 -3.96 23.42
N SER A 347 27.61 -4.07 22.10
CA SER A 347 28.87 -4.35 21.38
C SER A 347 29.90 -3.21 21.47
N ASP A 348 29.45 -1.97 21.70
CA ASP A 348 30.35 -0.80 21.79
C ASP A 348 31.03 -0.63 23.16
N SER A 349 30.73 -1.50 24.13
CA SER A 349 31.31 -1.42 25.49
C SER A 349 32.65 -2.16 25.67
N LEU A 350 33.18 -2.82 24.63
CA LEU A 350 34.41 -3.64 24.73
C LEU A 350 35.63 -3.15 23.93
N GLN A 351 35.66 -1.89 23.51
CA GLN A 351 36.90 -1.25 23.02
C GLN A 351 37.13 0.11 23.67
N ARG A 352 37.19 0.15 25.02
CA ARG A 352 38.09 1.11 25.66
C ARG A 352 39.51 0.60 25.45
N ILE A 353 40.11 1.02 24.35
CA ILE A 353 41.55 0.92 24.13
C ILE A 353 42.20 1.61 25.33
N ALA A 354 42.88 0.85 26.17
CA ALA A 354 43.76 1.41 27.18
C ALA A 354 44.77 2.33 26.48
N PRO A 355 45.03 3.54 26.99
CA PRO A 355 46.04 4.40 26.40
C PRO A 355 47.37 3.64 26.39
N THR A 356 47.93 3.43 25.21
CA THR A 356 49.31 3.01 25.04
C THR A 356 50.21 4.03 25.75
N PRO A 357 51.21 3.60 26.55
CA PRO A 357 52.18 4.52 27.10
C PRO A 357 52.93 5.17 25.93
N GLY A 358 52.78 6.49 25.77
CA GLY A 358 53.57 7.25 24.82
C GLY A 358 55.06 7.21 25.19
N PRO A 359 55.97 7.37 24.21
CA PRO A 359 57.40 7.40 24.46
C PRO A 359 57.77 8.61 25.34
N THR A 360 58.58 8.34 26.34
CA THR A 360 59.21 9.28 27.27
C THR A 360 59.91 10.43 26.54
N PRO A 361 59.78 11.70 26.99
CA PRO A 361 60.53 12.81 26.43
C PRO A 361 61.99 12.77 26.88
N THR A 362 62.92 12.52 25.95
CA THR A 362 64.34 12.85 26.11
C THR A 362 64.54 14.34 25.86
N LEU A 363 64.57 15.13 26.93
CA LEU A 363 65.18 16.46 26.97
C LEU A 363 66.41 16.36 27.86
N GLY A 364 67.57 16.17 27.23
CA GLY A 364 68.87 16.25 27.88
C GLY A 364 69.41 17.67 27.79
N ILE A 365 69.65 18.30 28.94
CA ILE A 365 70.66 19.34 29.21
C ILE A 365 70.94 19.15 30.72
N PRO A 366 72.20 18.91 31.20
CA PRO A 366 73.24 19.94 31.17
C PRO A 366 74.71 19.47 31.09
N VAL A 367 75.56 20.28 30.48
CA VAL A 367 76.94 20.47 30.99
C VAL A 367 77.32 21.93 30.71
N GLY A 368 77.70 22.65 31.78
CA GLY A 368 78.28 23.98 31.70
C GLY A 368 79.81 23.96 31.64
N SER A 369 80.37 25.15 31.40
CA SER A 369 81.73 25.62 31.76
C SER A 369 82.91 24.76 31.30
N TYR A 370 83.60 25.16 30.23
CA TYR A 370 84.71 26.13 30.20
C TYR A 370 84.99 26.57 28.77
#